data_AF-A0A7V9MT09-F1
#
_entry.id   AF-A0A7V9MT09-F1
#
_cell.length_a   1.000
_cell.length_b   1.000
_cell.length_c   1.000
_cell.angle_alpha   90.00
_cell.angle_beta   90.00
_cell.angle_gamma   90.00
#
_symmetry.space_group_name_H-M   'P 1'
#
loop_
_entity.id
_entity.type
_entity.pdbx_description
1 polymer ?
#
loop_
_entity_poly.entity_id
_entity_poly.type
_entity_poly.pdbx_seq_one_letter_code
_entity_poly.pdbx_strand_id
1 'polypeptide(L)'
;MTAVQQQVESHYRSDIVDKVRRQGGIISVGGMTVRLAKQFGFCYGVERAIDLAYAARKVFKDRRLFIVGEIIHNPEVNEQISSLGIKNLMGKNKQAEIVDLQPEDVVIVPAFGTELSILQQIKERGCQIVDTTCGDVMSVWKRVRKYASESATSIIHGKAEHEETKATSSRALGDGKGHYLVVLTLAETDYVCDY
;
A
#
# COMPACT_ATOMS: atom_id res chain seq x y z
N MET A 1 -3.63 17.00 -11.74
CA MET A 1 -2.48 16.06 -11.67
C MET A 1 -1.16 16.81 -11.57
N THR A 2 -0.81 17.70 -12.51
CA THR A 2 0.49 18.40 -12.56
C THR A 2 0.89 19.11 -11.25
N ALA A 3 -0.03 19.83 -10.59
CA ALA A 3 0.27 20.52 -9.34
C ALA A 3 0.41 19.57 -8.11
N VAL A 4 -0.11 18.34 -8.17
CA VAL A 4 0.15 17.31 -7.15
C VAL A 4 1.55 16.75 -7.37
N GLN A 5 1.84 16.41 -8.63
CA GLN A 5 3.11 15.82 -9.02
C GLN A 5 4.30 16.76 -8.72
N GLN A 6 4.17 18.06 -8.95
CA GLN A 6 5.21 19.04 -8.57
C GLN A 6 5.49 19.08 -7.06
N GLN A 7 4.45 18.98 -6.23
CA GLN A 7 4.60 18.98 -4.78
C GLN A 7 5.28 17.70 -4.30
N VAL A 8 4.86 16.55 -4.84
CA VAL A 8 5.46 15.23 -4.55
C VAL A 8 6.92 15.20 -5.03
N GLU A 9 7.20 15.65 -6.26
CA GLU A 9 8.56 15.70 -6.81
C GLU A 9 9.50 16.55 -5.94
N SER A 10 9.02 17.67 -5.39
CA SER A 10 9.85 18.54 -4.54
C SER A 10 10.33 17.86 -3.25
N HIS A 11 9.59 16.87 -2.75
CA HIS A 11 9.95 16.15 -1.53
C HIS A 11 10.92 14.98 -1.78
N TYR A 12 10.89 14.38 -2.96
CA TYR A 12 11.57 13.10 -3.21
C TYR A 12 12.66 13.14 -4.30
N ARG A 13 12.85 14.27 -4.99
CA ARG A 13 13.96 14.45 -5.93
C ARG A 13 15.22 14.95 -5.24
N SER A 14 16.37 14.47 -5.74
CA SER A 14 17.69 14.90 -5.30
C SER A 14 18.56 15.26 -6.50
N ASP A 15 18.96 16.53 -6.58
CA ASP A 15 19.85 17.04 -7.64
C ASP A 15 21.17 16.27 -7.71
N ILE A 16 21.67 15.82 -6.56
CA ILE A 16 22.90 15.02 -6.47
C ILE A 16 22.67 13.67 -7.14
N VAL A 17 21.58 12.97 -6.80
CA VAL A 17 21.23 11.68 -7.40
C VAL A 17 21.03 11.83 -8.92
N ASP A 18 20.33 12.88 -9.35
CA ASP A 18 20.09 13.14 -10.77
C ASP A 18 21.37 13.49 -11.54
N LYS A 19 22.31 14.20 -10.89
CA LYS A 19 23.63 14.45 -11.46
C LYS A 19 24.43 13.16 -11.61
N VAL A 20 24.47 12.31 -10.58
CA VAL A 20 25.20 11.04 -10.63
C VAL A 20 24.57 10.07 -11.64
N ARG A 21 23.24 10.00 -11.74
CA ARG A 21 22.54 9.24 -12.79
C ARG A 21 22.95 9.68 -14.19
N ARG A 22 22.94 11.00 -14.46
CA ARG A 22 23.36 11.56 -15.75
C ARG A 22 24.83 11.26 -16.10
N GLN A 23 25.67 10.99 -15.10
CA GLN A 23 27.07 10.62 -15.25
C GLN A 23 27.30 9.10 -15.33
N GLY A 24 26.25 8.31 -15.58
CA GLY A 24 26.36 6.85 -15.68
C GLY A 24 26.25 6.10 -14.35
N GLY A 25 25.78 6.76 -13.30
CA GLY A 25 25.51 6.16 -12.00
C GLY A 25 26.75 5.92 -11.14
N ILE A 26 27.91 6.48 -11.51
CA ILE A 26 29.16 6.34 -10.76
C ILE A 26 29.77 7.73 -10.58
N ILE A 27 30.20 8.03 -9.36
CA ILE A 27 30.96 9.24 -9.06
C ILE A 27 32.12 8.89 -8.13
N SER A 28 33.27 9.53 -8.34
CA SER A 28 34.45 9.40 -7.48
C SER A 28 34.76 10.76 -6.84
N VAL A 29 34.96 10.76 -5.53
CA VAL A 29 35.30 11.95 -4.72
C VAL A 29 36.51 11.59 -3.85
N GLY A 30 37.67 12.17 -4.16
CA GLY A 30 38.93 11.76 -3.54
C GLY A 30 39.22 10.27 -3.81
N GLY A 31 39.50 9.51 -2.76
CA GLY A 31 39.67 8.05 -2.83
C GLY A 31 38.39 7.22 -2.75
N MET A 32 37.22 7.85 -2.61
CA MET A 32 35.94 7.16 -2.47
C MET A 32 35.20 7.08 -3.81
N THR A 33 34.61 5.92 -4.11
CA THR A 33 33.74 5.72 -5.28
C THR A 33 32.34 5.34 -4.82
N VAL A 34 31.34 6.10 -5.29
CA VAL A 34 29.92 5.85 -5.05
C VAL A 34 29.31 5.31 -6.33
N ARG A 35 28.55 4.22 -6.22
CA ARG A 35 27.84 3.58 -7.34
C ARG A 35 26.36 3.50 -7.01
N LEU A 36 25.53 4.05 -7.87
CA LEU A 36 24.08 3.92 -7.76
C LEU A 36 23.64 2.56 -8.30
N ALA A 37 22.65 1.96 -7.65
CA ALA A 37 21.96 0.80 -8.19
C ALA A 37 21.29 1.19 -9.52
N LYS A 38 21.13 0.22 -10.43
CA LYS A 38 20.44 0.46 -11.72
C LYS A 38 18.97 0.82 -11.53
N GLN A 39 18.33 0.24 -10.51
CA GLN A 39 16.93 0.45 -10.15
C GLN A 39 16.87 0.70 -8.65
N PHE A 40 16.33 1.85 -8.25
CA PHE A 40 16.14 2.24 -6.86
C PHE A 40 15.16 3.41 -6.76
N GLY A 41 14.55 3.58 -5.58
CA GLY A 41 13.54 4.60 -5.32
C GLY A 41 12.13 4.02 -5.37
N PHE A 42 11.15 4.87 -5.62
CA PHE A 42 9.75 4.47 -5.67
C PHE A 42 9.43 3.69 -6.95
N CYS A 43 8.65 2.63 -6.80
CA CYS A 43 8.01 1.99 -7.94
C CYS A 43 6.74 2.75 -8.30
N TYR A 44 6.22 2.51 -9.51
CA TYR A 44 4.99 3.13 -10.00
C TYR A 44 3.80 2.98 -9.03
N GLY A 45 3.66 1.82 -8.38
CA GLY A 45 2.59 1.58 -7.40
C GLY A 45 2.67 2.51 -6.19
N VAL A 46 3.89 2.77 -5.71
CA VAL A 46 4.16 3.70 -4.61
C VAL A 46 3.91 5.15 -5.04
N GLU A 47 4.45 5.57 -6.18
CA GLU A 47 4.25 6.93 -6.71
C GLU A 47 2.76 7.23 -6.87
N ARG A 48 2.02 6.31 -7.50
CA ARG A 48 0.57 6.44 -7.68
C ARG A 48 -0.16 6.55 -6.34
N ALA A 49 0.23 5.77 -5.33
CA ALA A 49 -0.45 5.80 -4.04
C ALA A 49 -0.26 7.13 -3.32
N ILE A 50 0.96 7.68 -3.36
CA ILE A 50 1.28 9.00 -2.82
C ILE A 50 0.49 10.07 -3.60
N ASP A 51 0.53 10.06 -4.92
CA ASP A 51 -0.17 11.03 -5.77
C ASP A 51 -1.68 11.05 -5.49
N LEU A 52 -2.30 9.88 -5.33
CA LEU A 52 -3.72 9.77 -5.01
C LEU A 52 -4.05 10.30 -3.61
N ALA A 53 -3.20 10.09 -2.62
CA ALA A 53 -3.40 10.64 -1.28
C ALA A 53 -3.34 12.18 -1.29
N TYR A 54 -2.35 12.76 -1.97
CA TYR A 54 -2.25 14.22 -2.15
C TYR A 54 -3.44 14.76 -2.96
N ALA A 55 -3.84 14.08 -4.03
CA ALA A 55 -5.00 14.45 -4.82
C ALA A 55 -6.29 14.40 -3.99
N ALA A 56 -6.48 13.37 -3.15
CA ALA A 56 -7.62 13.26 -2.26
C ALA A 56 -7.73 14.49 -1.35
N ARG A 57 -6.62 14.92 -0.72
CA ARG A 57 -6.62 16.14 0.11
C ARG A 57 -7.01 17.39 -0.69
N LYS A 58 -6.56 17.52 -1.93
CA LYS A 58 -6.88 18.67 -2.80
C LYS A 58 -8.32 18.66 -3.31
N VAL A 59 -8.90 17.49 -3.52
CA VAL A 59 -10.30 17.33 -3.97
C VAL A 59 -11.28 17.51 -2.82
N PHE A 60 -10.99 16.91 -1.67
CA PHE A 60 -11.89 16.86 -0.52
C PHE A 60 -11.53 17.89 0.55
N LYS A 61 -11.23 19.14 0.16
CA LYS A 61 -10.61 20.17 1.03
C LYS A 61 -11.32 20.39 2.36
N ASP A 62 -12.65 20.33 2.39
CA ASP A 62 -13.46 20.62 3.57
C ASP A 62 -13.91 19.37 4.34
N ARG A 63 -13.48 18.18 3.91
CA ARG A 63 -13.85 16.90 4.53
C ARG A 63 -12.72 16.37 5.40
N ARG A 64 -13.07 15.55 6.40
CA ARG A 64 -12.08 14.79 7.17
C ARG A 64 -11.57 13.64 6.32
N LEU A 65 -10.26 13.48 6.29
CA LEU A 65 -9.60 12.39 5.56
C LEU A 65 -8.93 11.47 6.54
N PHE A 66 -9.05 10.19 6.27
CA PHE A 66 -8.44 9.13 7.04
C PHE A 66 -7.69 8.18 6.12
N ILE A 67 -6.78 7.41 6.71
CA ILE A 67 -6.09 6.33 6.03
C ILE A 67 -6.09 5.07 6.90
N VAL A 68 -6.25 3.92 6.25
CA VAL A 68 -6.15 2.62 6.92
C VAL A 68 -4.67 2.25 7.05
N GLY A 69 -4.07 2.50 8.21
CA GLY A 69 -2.66 2.20 8.46
C GLY A 69 -1.72 3.17 7.74
N GLU A 70 -0.57 2.66 7.31
CA GLU A 70 0.44 3.43 6.58
C GLU A 70 0.14 3.45 5.07
N ILE A 71 0.41 4.55 4.36
CA ILE A 71 0.26 4.57 2.90
C ILE A 71 1.22 3.59 2.21
N ILE A 72 2.45 3.53 2.74
CA ILE A 72 3.56 2.63 2.41
C ILE A 72 4.45 2.49 3.65
N HIS A 73 5.33 1.49 3.71
CA HIS A 73 6.30 1.33 4.82
C HIS A 73 7.49 2.30 4.73
N ASN A 74 7.21 3.60 4.81
CA ASN A 74 8.20 4.67 4.87
C ASN A 74 7.73 5.73 5.90
N PRO A 75 8.40 5.85 7.06
CA PRO A 75 7.99 6.79 8.11
C PRO A 75 7.89 8.24 7.66
N GLU A 76 8.85 8.72 6.85
CA GLU A 76 8.90 10.09 6.36
C GLU A 76 7.70 10.40 5.44
N VAL A 77 7.36 9.47 4.55
CA VAL A 77 6.19 9.60 3.66
C VAL A 77 4.90 9.63 4.50
N ASN A 78 4.79 8.78 5.52
CA ASN A 78 3.61 8.78 6.40
C ASN A 78 3.48 10.05 7.24
N GLU A 79 4.59 10.63 7.71
CA GLU A 79 4.60 11.91 8.39
C GLU A 79 4.11 13.03 7.46
N GLN A 80 4.54 13.03 6.20
CA GLN A 80 4.05 13.96 5.19
C GLN A 80 2.55 13.78 4.91
N ILE A 81 2.05 12.54 4.81
CA ILE A 81 0.60 12.29 4.69
C ILE A 81 -0.15 12.80 5.92
N SER A 82 0.38 12.59 7.12
CA SER A 82 -0.24 13.09 8.35
C SER A 82 -0.26 14.62 8.42
N SER A 83 0.80 15.30 7.93
CA SER A 83 0.87 16.77 7.89
C SER A 83 -0.13 17.40 6.90
N LEU A 84 -0.66 16.62 5.95
CA LEU A 84 -1.83 17.00 5.14
C LEU A 84 -3.16 16.93 5.91
N GLY A 85 -3.14 16.60 7.21
CA GLY A 85 -4.34 16.42 8.03
C GLY A 85 -5.08 15.11 7.77
N ILE A 86 -4.43 14.12 7.16
CA ILE A 86 -4.98 12.78 6.94
C ILE A 86 -4.66 11.94 8.18
N LYS A 87 -5.70 11.49 8.90
CA LYS A 87 -5.55 10.78 10.18
C LYS A 87 -5.48 9.27 10.00
N ASN A 88 -4.57 8.60 10.70
CA ASN A 88 -4.45 7.14 10.63
C ASN A 88 -5.49 6.44 11.54
N LEU A 89 -6.15 5.41 11.01
CA LEU A 89 -7.16 4.59 11.71
C LEU A 89 -6.60 3.33 12.38
N MET A 90 -5.35 2.92 12.09
CA MET A 90 -4.82 1.62 12.49
C MET A 90 -3.32 1.63 12.82
N GLY A 91 -2.86 0.57 13.47
CA GLY A 91 -1.45 0.39 13.79
C GLY A 91 -0.96 1.29 14.94
N LYS A 92 0.35 1.43 15.05
CA LYS A 92 1.01 2.07 16.21
C LYS A 92 0.76 3.58 16.29
N ASN A 93 0.63 4.24 15.14
CA ASN A 93 0.46 5.69 15.03
C ASN A 93 -1.01 6.07 14.80
N LYS A 94 -1.93 5.29 15.36
CA LYS A 94 -3.38 5.52 15.23
C LYS A 94 -3.78 6.83 15.89
N GLN A 95 -4.64 7.58 15.19
CA GLN A 95 -5.11 8.91 15.59
C GLN A 95 -6.65 9.00 15.68
N ALA A 96 -7.36 7.98 15.20
CA ALA A 96 -8.81 7.89 15.23
C ALA A 96 -9.26 6.42 15.15
N GLU A 97 -10.51 6.16 15.50
CA GLU A 97 -11.13 4.83 15.38
C GLU A 97 -12.07 4.75 14.17
N ILE A 98 -12.23 3.56 13.59
CA ILE A 98 -13.23 3.33 12.52
C ILE A 98 -14.65 3.65 13.02
N VAL A 99 -14.91 3.47 14.32
CA VAL A 99 -16.21 3.76 14.94
C VAL A 99 -16.56 5.26 14.93
N ASP A 100 -15.56 6.14 14.83
CA ASP A 100 -15.72 7.60 14.86
C ASP A 100 -16.01 8.20 13.48
N LEU A 101 -15.91 7.37 12.44
CA LEU A 101 -16.17 7.77 11.06
C LEU A 101 -17.64 8.16 10.86
N GLN A 102 -17.84 9.21 10.09
CA GLN A 102 -19.13 9.74 9.65
C GLN A 102 -19.30 9.53 8.14
N PRO A 103 -20.54 9.50 7.61
CA PRO A 103 -20.80 9.25 6.18
C PRO A 103 -20.11 10.23 5.23
N GLU A 104 -19.92 11.48 5.65
CA GLU A 104 -19.22 12.52 4.91
C GLU A 104 -17.69 12.38 4.95
N ASP A 105 -17.12 11.40 5.66
CA ASP A 105 -15.67 11.22 5.67
C ASP A 105 -15.15 10.53 4.41
N VAL A 106 -13.85 10.72 4.16
CA VAL A 106 -13.12 10.04 3.08
C VAL A 106 -12.03 9.16 3.69
N VAL A 107 -11.99 7.89 3.31
CA VAL A 107 -11.00 6.94 3.78
C VAL A 107 -10.13 6.45 2.64
N ILE A 108 -8.83 6.59 2.81
CA ILE A 108 -7.80 6.13 1.88
C ILE A 108 -7.42 4.69 2.25
N VAL A 109 -7.45 3.80 1.27
CA VAL A 109 -6.91 2.44 1.38
C VAL A 109 -5.48 2.46 0.85
N PRO A 110 -4.49 1.91 1.57
CA PRO A 110 -3.07 2.04 1.24
C PRO A 110 -2.63 1.21 0.02
N ALA A 111 -1.36 1.36 -0.39
CA ALA A 111 -0.84 0.75 -1.61
C ALA A 111 -0.86 -0.79 -1.60
N PHE A 112 -0.72 -1.41 -0.43
CA PHE A 112 -0.82 -2.86 -0.22
C PHE A 112 -2.26 -3.35 -0.02
N GLY A 113 -3.24 -2.43 0.02
CA GLY A 113 -4.64 -2.74 0.24
C GLY A 113 -5.02 -2.90 1.70
N THR A 114 -6.23 -3.43 1.94
CA THR A 114 -6.70 -3.77 3.29
C THR A 114 -7.65 -4.96 3.22
N GLU A 115 -7.88 -5.61 4.36
CA GLU A 115 -8.80 -6.74 4.51
C GLU A 115 -10.23 -6.35 4.12
N LEU A 116 -10.99 -7.32 3.59
CA LEU A 116 -12.41 -7.13 3.24
C LEU A 116 -13.27 -6.71 4.41
N SER A 117 -13.00 -7.23 5.62
CA SER A 117 -13.70 -6.88 6.85
C SER A 117 -13.59 -5.39 7.17
N ILE A 118 -12.39 -4.82 7.03
CA ILE A 118 -12.13 -3.39 7.26
C ILE A 118 -12.82 -2.54 6.18
N LEU A 119 -12.72 -2.94 4.90
CA LEU A 119 -13.45 -2.25 3.83
C LEU A 119 -14.96 -2.24 4.08
N GLN A 120 -15.51 -3.35 4.57
CA GLN A 120 -16.93 -3.48 4.86
C GLN A 120 -17.34 -2.54 6.01
N GLN A 121 -16.58 -2.50 7.10
CA GLN A 121 -16.83 -1.57 8.20
C GLN A 121 -16.82 -0.10 7.74
N ILE A 122 -15.89 0.29 6.86
CA ILE A 122 -15.83 1.65 6.31
C ILE A 122 -17.05 1.95 5.43
N LYS A 123 -17.47 0.99 4.59
CA LYS A 123 -18.66 1.14 3.74
C LYS A 123 -19.94 1.24 4.55
N GLU A 124 -20.07 0.47 5.63
CA GLU A 124 -21.23 0.51 6.53
C GLU A 124 -21.37 1.86 7.23
N ARG A 125 -20.27 2.60 7.39
CA ARG A 125 -20.28 3.99 7.88
C ARG A 125 -20.73 5.01 6.81
N GLY A 126 -20.92 4.59 5.57
CA GLY A 126 -21.28 5.46 4.45
C GLY A 126 -20.12 6.26 3.87
N CYS A 127 -18.88 6.01 4.32
CA CYS A 127 -17.72 6.80 3.92
C CYS A 127 -17.37 6.60 2.44
N GLN A 128 -16.82 7.66 1.84
CA GLN A 128 -16.24 7.55 0.51
C GLN A 128 -14.84 6.94 0.58
N ILE A 129 -14.55 5.99 -0.31
CA ILE A 129 -13.26 5.28 -0.35
C ILE A 129 -12.41 5.81 -1.51
N VAL A 130 -11.14 6.12 -1.22
CA VAL A 130 -10.09 6.34 -2.22
C VAL A 130 -9.13 5.15 -2.17
N ASP A 131 -9.25 4.26 -3.15
CA ASP A 131 -8.44 3.04 -3.21
C ASP A 131 -7.11 3.27 -3.94
N THR A 132 -6.01 3.27 -3.17
CA THR A 132 -4.66 3.46 -3.72
C THR A 132 -3.91 2.15 -3.96
N THR A 133 -4.57 1.00 -3.78
CA THR A 133 -3.96 -0.32 -3.96
C THR A 133 -3.22 -0.40 -5.30
N CYS A 134 -2.01 -0.96 -5.28
CA CYS A 134 -1.18 -1.18 -6.45
C CYS A 134 -1.88 -2.12 -7.44
N GLY A 135 -1.78 -1.82 -8.75
CA GLY A 135 -2.36 -2.65 -9.80
C GLY A 135 -1.84 -4.09 -9.80
N ASP A 136 -0.58 -4.29 -9.43
CA ASP A 136 0.03 -5.62 -9.31
C ASP A 136 -0.60 -6.43 -8.18
N VAL A 137 -0.84 -5.79 -7.02
CA VAL A 137 -1.56 -6.40 -5.88
C VAL A 137 -2.99 -6.77 -6.28
N MET A 138 -3.69 -5.86 -6.96
CA MET A 138 -5.05 -6.14 -7.47
C MET A 138 -5.07 -7.31 -8.46
N SER A 139 -4.00 -7.50 -9.23
CA SER A 139 -3.88 -8.64 -10.16
C SER A 139 -3.79 -9.97 -9.41
N VAL A 140 -3.08 -10.02 -8.27
CA VAL A 140 -3.05 -11.18 -7.37
C VAL A 140 -4.43 -11.44 -6.79
N TRP A 141 -5.11 -10.39 -6.32
CA TRP A 141 -6.49 -10.50 -5.80
C TRP A 141 -7.47 -11.07 -6.81
N LYS A 142 -7.32 -10.72 -8.10
CA LYS A 142 -8.14 -11.29 -9.18
C LYS A 142 -7.93 -12.80 -9.32
N ARG A 143 -6.70 -13.28 -9.17
CA ARG A 143 -6.35 -14.71 -9.25
C ARG A 143 -6.91 -15.50 -8.08
N VAL A 144 -6.68 -15.05 -6.85
CA VAL A 144 -7.15 -15.78 -5.65
C VAL A 144 -8.69 -15.82 -5.58
N ARG A 145 -9.40 -14.77 -6.03
CA ARG A 145 -10.87 -14.81 -6.17
C ARG A 145 -11.33 -15.81 -7.22
N LYS A 146 -10.61 -15.90 -8.34
CA LYS A 146 -10.91 -16.90 -9.38
C LYS A 146 -10.76 -18.31 -8.81
N TYR A 147 -9.67 -18.58 -8.09
CA TYR A 147 -9.47 -19.89 -7.45
C TYR A 147 -10.56 -20.23 -6.45
N ALA A 148 -11.01 -19.26 -5.64
CA ALA A 148 -12.16 -19.45 -4.77
C ALA A 148 -13.43 -19.87 -5.53
N SER A 149 -13.71 -19.26 -6.68
CA SER A 149 -14.87 -19.63 -7.52
C SER A 149 -14.74 -20.98 -8.21
N GLU A 150 -13.51 -21.48 -8.36
CA GLU A 150 -13.19 -22.78 -8.95
C GLU A 150 -13.01 -23.87 -7.88
N SER A 151 -13.34 -23.58 -6.61
CA SER A 151 -13.13 -24.47 -5.46
C SER A 151 -11.68 -24.94 -5.29
N ALA A 152 -10.72 -24.13 -5.74
CA ALA A 152 -9.30 -24.37 -5.58
C ALA A 152 -8.74 -23.64 -4.36
N THR A 153 -7.89 -24.33 -3.59
CA THR A 153 -7.18 -23.74 -2.46
C THR A 153 -6.03 -22.86 -2.95
N SER A 154 -5.98 -21.60 -2.51
CA SER A 154 -4.87 -20.70 -2.82
C SER A 154 -3.70 -20.92 -1.84
N ILE A 155 -2.52 -21.28 -2.36
CA ILE A 155 -1.28 -21.28 -1.58
C ILE A 155 -0.59 -19.93 -1.76
N ILE A 156 -0.48 -19.16 -0.67
CA ILE A 156 0.09 -17.82 -0.66
C ILE A 156 1.48 -17.89 -0.01
N HIS A 157 2.53 -17.60 -0.76
CA HIS A 157 3.87 -17.48 -0.19
C HIS A 157 4.09 -16.07 0.37
N GLY A 158 4.30 -15.95 1.68
CA GLY A 158 4.48 -14.66 2.33
C GLY A 158 4.41 -14.72 3.85
N LYS A 159 4.64 -13.58 4.50
CA LYS A 159 4.51 -13.46 5.96
C LYS A 159 3.03 -13.29 6.31
N ALA A 160 2.45 -14.26 7.02
CA ALA A 160 1.02 -14.23 7.38
C ALA A 160 0.57 -12.94 8.08
N GLU A 161 1.47 -12.32 8.86
CA GLU A 161 1.17 -11.09 9.59
C GLU A 161 1.26 -9.81 8.77
N HIS A 162 1.83 -9.85 7.56
CA HIS A 162 2.03 -8.68 6.70
C HIS A 162 0.70 -8.20 6.09
N GLU A 163 0.52 -6.90 5.99
CA GLU A 163 -0.73 -6.25 5.59
C GLU A 163 -1.18 -6.70 4.18
N GLU A 164 -0.25 -6.78 3.23
CA GLU A 164 -0.55 -7.26 1.88
C GLU A 164 -1.02 -8.73 1.87
N THR A 165 -0.45 -9.57 2.74
CA THR A 165 -0.81 -10.98 2.86
C THR A 165 -2.19 -11.12 3.48
N LYS A 166 -2.50 -10.36 4.55
CA LYS A 166 -3.84 -10.29 5.16
C LYS A 166 -4.89 -9.79 4.18
N ALA A 167 -4.59 -8.71 3.45
CA ALA A 167 -5.48 -8.19 2.43
C ALA A 167 -5.74 -9.25 1.34
N THR A 168 -4.69 -9.91 0.83
CA THR A 168 -4.80 -10.94 -0.20
C THR A 168 -5.55 -12.18 0.28
N SER A 169 -5.24 -12.68 1.48
CA SER A 169 -5.89 -13.86 2.04
C SER A 169 -7.38 -13.63 2.30
N SER A 170 -7.76 -12.43 2.74
CA SER A 170 -9.17 -12.06 2.88
C SER A 170 -9.94 -12.16 1.55
N ARG A 171 -9.28 -11.90 0.41
CA ARG A 171 -9.88 -12.06 -0.93
C ARG A 171 -9.97 -13.51 -1.37
N ALA A 172 -9.08 -14.38 -0.89
CA ALA A 172 -9.03 -15.79 -1.25
C ALA A 172 -10.22 -16.59 -0.70
N LEU A 173 -10.93 -16.07 0.30
CA LEU A 173 -12.17 -16.67 0.80
C LEU A 173 -13.35 -16.55 -0.18
N GLY A 174 -13.30 -15.61 -1.13
CA GLY A 174 -14.39 -15.36 -2.08
C GLY A 174 -15.72 -15.06 -1.37
N ASP A 175 -16.78 -15.79 -1.75
CA ASP A 175 -18.11 -15.72 -1.11
C ASP A 175 -18.20 -16.59 0.16
N GLY A 176 -17.08 -16.81 0.85
CA GLY A 176 -16.97 -17.64 2.06
C GLY A 176 -16.77 -19.14 1.81
N LYS A 177 -16.55 -19.55 0.57
CA LYS A 177 -16.33 -20.96 0.17
C LYS A 177 -14.89 -21.25 -0.26
N GLY A 178 -14.09 -20.22 -0.47
CA GLY A 178 -12.69 -20.35 -0.84
C GLY A 178 -11.83 -20.75 0.35
N HIS A 179 -10.70 -21.38 0.06
CA HIS A 179 -9.71 -21.79 1.04
C HIS A 179 -8.35 -21.20 0.68
N TYR A 180 -7.53 -20.91 1.69
CA TYR A 180 -6.16 -20.52 1.49
C TYR A 180 -5.27 -21.08 2.58
N LEU A 181 -3.99 -21.21 2.26
CA LEU A 181 -2.91 -21.42 3.22
C LEU A 181 -1.83 -20.38 2.97
N VAL A 182 -1.23 -19.87 4.03
CA VAL A 182 -0.05 -19.01 3.94
C VAL A 182 1.16 -19.82 4.37
N VAL A 183 2.18 -19.86 3.52
CA VAL A 183 3.47 -20.50 3.82
C VAL A 183 4.57 -19.47 3.64
N LEU A 184 5.62 -19.54 4.45
CA LEU A 184 6.78 -18.66 4.39
C LEU A 184 8.07 -19.45 4.19
N THR A 185 8.18 -20.59 4.85
CA THR A 185 9.39 -21.42 4.89
C THR A 185 9.26 -22.70 4.06
N LEU A 186 10.40 -23.30 3.72
CA LEU A 186 10.42 -24.62 3.08
C LEU A 186 9.76 -25.68 3.96
N ALA A 187 10.02 -25.68 5.27
CA ALA A 187 9.40 -26.63 6.20
C ALA A 187 7.87 -26.54 6.23
N GLU A 188 7.30 -25.33 6.20
CA GLU A 188 5.84 -25.14 6.08
C GLU A 188 5.32 -25.60 4.71
N THR A 189 6.11 -25.41 3.65
CA THR A 189 5.76 -25.87 2.30
C THR A 189 5.75 -27.39 2.22
N ASP A 190 6.79 -28.04 2.75
CA ASP A 190 6.92 -29.50 2.83
C ASP A 190 5.75 -30.09 3.63
N TYR A 191 5.41 -29.48 4.77
CA TYR A 191 4.25 -29.90 5.57
C TYR A 191 2.93 -29.87 4.77
N VAL A 192 2.72 -28.84 3.94
CA VAL A 192 1.52 -28.74 3.09
C VAL A 192 1.56 -29.75 1.94
N CYS A 193 2.74 -30.06 1.39
CA CYS A 193 2.89 -31.04 0.32
C CYS A 193 2.67 -32.49 0.80
N ASP A 194 2.95 -32.78 2.06
CA ASP A 194 2.81 -34.10 2.67
C ASP A 194 1.39 -34.39 3.24
N TYR A 195 0.48 -33.41 3.19
CA TYR A 195 -0.91 -33.53 3.64
C TYR A 195 -1.81 -34.22 2.60
#